data_AF-A0A087DCH9-F1
#
_entry.id   AF-A0A087DCH9-F1
#
_cell.length_a   1.000
_cell.length_b   1.000
_cell.length_c   1.000
_cell.angle_alpha   90.00
_cell.angle_beta   90.00
_cell.angle_gamma   90.00
#
_symmetry.space_group_name_H-M   'P 1'
#
loop_
_entity.id
_entity.type
_entity.pdbx_description
1 polymer ?
#
loop_
_entity_poly.entity_id
_entity_poly.type
_entity_poly.pdbx_seq_one_letter_code
_entity_poly.pdbx_strand_id
1 'polypeptide(L)'
;MVVRLSDTRSKADFRMLRDMLELSQAWVASRIGVSARTVRNWEDPNEFYPPSREAWELVEGMWRDADAQASASVEIASQAAAVARERGVEPAPLMLTYWRDARQWLQAHPGAADPGAWRAANAATRLAADRLHAMGLPVTVMFAETRP
;
A
#
# COMPACT_ATOMS: atom_id res chain seq x y z
N MET A 1 -8.28 4.27 14.94
CA MET A 1 -7.50 3.22 15.64
C MET A 1 -6.66 2.55 14.57
N VAL A 2 -5.33 2.67 14.60
CA VAL A 2 -4.47 2.05 13.57
C VAL A 2 -4.51 0.54 13.80
N VAL A 3 -5.03 -0.21 12.84
CA VAL A 3 -5.02 -1.68 12.91
C VAL A 3 -3.57 -2.13 12.81
N ARG A 4 -3.03 -2.70 13.88
CA ARG A 4 -1.79 -3.49 13.77
C ARG A 4 -2.15 -4.77 13.04
N LEU A 5 -1.46 -5.06 11.93
CA LEU A 5 -1.66 -6.30 11.20
C LEU A 5 -1.04 -7.53 11.89
N SER A 6 -0.17 -7.32 12.88
CA SER A 6 0.44 -8.38 13.67
C SER A 6 0.69 -7.91 15.10
N ASP A 7 0.47 -8.82 16.04
CA ASP A 7 0.78 -8.63 17.46
C ASP A 7 2.16 -9.19 17.85
N THR A 8 2.74 -10.09 17.02
CA THR A 8 3.94 -10.86 17.40
C THR A 8 5.23 -10.40 16.77
N ARG A 9 5.19 -9.58 15.71
CA ARG A 9 6.35 -9.19 14.89
C ARG A 9 7.26 -10.39 14.58
N SER A 10 6.66 -11.51 14.18
CA SER A 10 7.37 -12.72 13.78
C SER A 10 8.04 -12.57 12.41
N LYS A 11 8.91 -13.51 12.05
CA LYS A 11 9.50 -13.58 10.70
C LYS A 11 8.43 -13.71 9.61
N ALA A 12 7.38 -14.48 9.90
CA ALA A 12 6.25 -14.65 8.98
C ALA A 12 5.45 -13.34 8.84
N ASP A 13 5.24 -12.61 9.94
CA ASP A 13 4.56 -11.32 9.93
C ASP A 13 5.32 -10.29 9.08
N PHE A 14 6.65 -10.28 9.18
CA PHE A 14 7.49 -9.40 8.38
C PHE A 14 7.35 -9.70 6.89
N ARG A 15 7.44 -10.98 6.52
CA ARG A 15 7.26 -11.43 5.14
C ARG A 15 5.87 -11.09 4.62
N MET A 16 4.82 -11.38 5.40
CA MET A 16 3.43 -11.09 5.05
C MET A 16 3.26 -9.60 4.74
N LEU A 17 3.71 -8.71 5.63
CA LEU A 17 3.63 -7.27 5.42
C LEU A 17 4.39 -6.82 4.17
N ARG A 18 5.60 -7.33 3.98
CA ARG A 18 6.43 -7.02 2.81
C ARG A 18 5.74 -7.44 1.51
N ASP A 19 5.14 -8.63 1.49
CA ASP A 19 4.44 -9.19 0.33
C ASP A 19 3.15 -8.40 0.03
N MET A 20 2.36 -8.01 1.04
CA MET A 20 1.16 -7.16 0.88
C MET A 20 1.49 -5.78 0.27
N LEU A 21 2.66 -5.24 0.60
CA LEU A 21 3.19 -4.01 0.04
C LEU A 21 3.94 -4.22 -1.30
N GLU A 22 4.06 -5.46 -1.77
CA GLU A 22 4.81 -5.87 -2.97
C GLU A 22 6.26 -5.32 -3.00
N LEU A 23 6.91 -5.31 -1.83
CA LEU A 23 8.29 -4.88 -1.71
C LEU A 23 9.19 -6.09 -1.96
N SER A 24 10.15 -5.98 -2.87
CA SER A 24 11.15 -7.04 -3.00
C SER A 24 12.13 -7.00 -1.81
N GLN A 25 12.69 -8.15 -1.46
CA GLN A 25 13.76 -8.22 -0.44
C GLN A 25 14.96 -7.32 -0.81
N ALA A 26 15.28 -7.23 -2.10
CA ALA A 26 16.34 -6.36 -2.60
C ALA A 26 16.02 -4.86 -2.40
N TRP A 27 14.75 -4.48 -2.59
CA TRP A 27 14.30 -3.11 -2.33
C TRP A 27 14.43 -2.77 -0.86
N VAL A 28 13.91 -3.63 0.04
CA VAL A 28 14.03 -3.45 1.50
C VAL A 28 15.50 -3.32 1.90
N ALA A 29 16.34 -4.24 1.42
CA ALA A 29 17.78 -4.24 1.69
C ALA A 29 18.45 -2.92 1.30
N SER A 30 18.16 -2.42 0.09
CA SER A 30 18.73 -1.15 -0.40
C SER A 30 18.31 0.06 0.43
N ARG A 31 17.13 0.02 1.05
CA ARG A 31 16.55 1.17 1.76
C ARG A 31 17.08 1.33 3.19
N ILE A 32 17.54 0.24 3.80
CA ILE A 32 18.07 0.23 5.16
C ILE A 32 19.58 -0.14 5.21
N GLY A 33 20.24 -0.16 4.06
CA GLY A 33 21.69 -0.37 3.97
C GLY A 33 22.18 -1.77 4.36
N VAL A 34 21.39 -2.83 4.11
CA VAL A 34 21.80 -4.23 4.36
C VAL A 34 21.87 -5.04 3.05
N SER A 35 22.34 -6.29 3.13
CA SER A 35 22.34 -7.19 1.97
C SER A 35 20.97 -7.84 1.74
N ALA A 36 20.63 -8.19 0.49
CA ALA A 36 19.43 -8.98 0.19
C ALA A 36 19.46 -10.37 0.88
N ARG A 37 20.66 -10.92 1.14
CA ARG A 37 20.81 -12.14 1.93
C ARG A 37 20.35 -11.93 3.37
N THR A 38 20.68 -10.79 3.98
CA THR A 38 20.21 -10.45 5.34
C THR A 38 18.68 -10.46 5.41
N VAL A 39 18.00 -9.85 4.45
CA VAL A 39 16.53 -9.84 4.40
C VAL A 39 15.96 -11.24 4.16
N ARG A 40 16.59 -12.06 3.29
CA ARG A 40 16.21 -13.49 3.17
C ARG A 40 16.31 -14.23 4.48
N ASN A 41 17.41 -14.07 5.20
CA ASN A 41 17.63 -14.74 6.49
C ASN A 41 16.60 -14.29 7.53
N TRP A 42 16.15 -13.04 7.50
CA TRP A 42 15.06 -12.58 8.36
C TRP A 42 13.75 -13.31 8.11
N GLU A 43 13.50 -13.77 6.89
CA GLU A 43 12.27 -14.44 6.48
C GLU A 43 12.36 -15.97 6.47
N ASP A 44 13.54 -16.52 6.76
CA ASP A 44 13.77 -17.96 6.93
C ASP A 44 13.55 -18.35 8.39
N PRO A 45 12.60 -19.28 8.70
CA PRO A 45 12.37 -19.75 10.07
C PRO A 45 13.55 -20.53 10.67
N ASN A 46 14.48 -21.02 9.85
CA ASN A 46 15.65 -21.76 10.30
C ASN A 46 16.85 -20.85 10.63
N GLU A 47 16.78 -19.57 10.28
CA GLU A 47 17.82 -18.60 10.52
C GLU A 47 17.59 -17.85 11.84
N PHE A 48 18.65 -17.70 12.63
CA PHE A 48 18.55 -17.23 14.01
C PHE A 48 18.08 -15.76 14.12
N TYR A 49 18.61 -14.87 13.29
CA TYR A 49 18.40 -13.43 13.47
C TYR A 49 17.02 -12.97 12.94
N PRO A 50 16.24 -12.20 13.74
CA PRO A 50 14.98 -11.60 13.29
C PRO A 50 15.23 -10.31 12.49
N PRO A 51 14.18 -9.78 11.81
CA PRO A 51 14.25 -8.47 11.17
C PRO A 51 14.67 -7.36 12.15
N SER A 52 15.48 -6.41 11.67
CA SER A 52 15.91 -5.27 12.49
C SER A 52 14.74 -4.34 12.81
N ARG A 53 14.89 -3.51 13.86
CA ARG A 53 13.91 -2.47 14.21
C ARG A 53 13.65 -1.52 13.04
N GLU A 54 14.70 -1.12 12.33
CA GLU A 54 14.60 -0.23 11.16
C GLU A 54 13.82 -0.89 10.00
N ALA A 55 14.02 -2.18 9.76
CA ALA A 55 13.26 -2.92 8.77
C ALA A 55 11.76 -2.96 9.12
N TRP A 56 11.44 -3.18 10.40
CA TRP A 56 10.07 -3.12 10.89
C TRP A 56 9.47 -1.72 10.72
N GLU A 57 10.19 -0.67 11.12
CA GLU A 57 9.73 0.71 10.99
C GLU A 57 9.46 1.10 9.53
N LEU A 58 10.29 0.62 8.60
CA LEU A 58 10.08 0.82 7.16
C LEU A 58 8.77 0.19 6.69
N VAL A 59 8.57 -1.11 6.91
CA VAL A 59 7.37 -1.80 6.38
C VAL A 59 6.08 -1.37 7.09
N GLU A 60 6.13 -1.14 8.41
CA GLU A 60 4.98 -0.64 9.17
C GLU A 60 4.66 0.82 8.84
N GLY A 61 5.67 1.65 8.56
CA GLY A 61 5.49 3.02 8.07
C GLY A 61 4.76 3.04 6.74
N MET A 62 5.27 2.28 5.76
CA MET A 62 4.63 2.17 4.44
C MET A 62 3.22 1.60 4.52
N TRP A 63 2.97 0.63 5.41
CA TRP A 63 1.63 0.11 5.64
C TRP A 63 0.69 1.17 6.20
N ARG A 64 1.12 1.94 7.21
CA ARG A 64 0.31 3.04 7.79
C ARG A 64 -0.04 4.09 6.74
N ASP A 65 0.91 4.44 5.87
CA ASP A 65 0.67 5.41 4.81
C ASP A 65 -0.33 4.88 3.77
N ALA A 66 -0.19 3.61 3.37
CA ALA A 66 -1.13 2.96 2.46
C ALA A 66 -2.54 2.85 3.07
N ASP A 67 -2.63 2.46 4.34
CA ASP A 67 -3.89 2.33 5.07
C ASP A 67 -4.61 3.68 5.22
N ALA A 68 -3.87 4.75 5.53
CA ALA A 68 -4.41 6.09 5.62
C ALA A 68 -4.97 6.59 4.27
N GLN A 69 -4.20 6.40 3.19
CA GLN A 69 -4.64 6.76 1.84
C GLN A 69 -5.86 5.95 1.38
N ALA A 70 -5.89 4.65 1.69
CA ALA A 70 -7.03 3.79 1.38
C ALA A 70 -8.27 4.24 2.14
N SER A 71 -8.14 4.53 3.43
CA SER A 71 -9.25 4.98 4.28
C SER A 71 -9.86 6.30 3.78
N ALA A 72 -9.03 7.26 3.38
CA ALA A 72 -9.50 8.52 2.79
C ALA A 72 -10.29 8.27 1.49
N SER A 73 -9.82 7.36 0.63
CA SER A 73 -10.50 7.01 -0.61
C SER A 73 -11.86 6.34 -0.35
N VAL A 74 -11.91 5.44 0.64
CA VAL A 74 -13.15 4.75 1.06
C VAL A 74 -14.16 5.74 1.64
N GLU A 75 -13.70 6.68 2.47
CA GLU A 75 -14.55 7.71 3.07
C GLU A 75 -15.21 8.58 1.99
N ILE A 76 -14.41 9.09 1.04
CA ILE A 76 -14.91 9.92 -0.06
C ILE A 76 -15.96 9.16 -0.89
N ALA A 77 -15.68 7.93 -1.29
CA ALA A 77 -16.63 7.13 -2.06
C ALA A 77 -17.90 6.79 -1.28
N SER A 78 -17.78 6.53 0.02
CA SER A 78 -18.94 6.25 0.88
C SER A 78 -19.86 7.48 0.99
N GLN A 79 -19.28 8.67 1.19
CA GLN A 79 -20.02 9.93 1.21
C GLN A 79 -20.69 10.21 -0.13
N ALA A 80 -19.96 10.06 -1.24
CA ALA A 80 -20.51 10.26 -2.58
C ALA A 80 -21.67 9.29 -2.87
N ALA A 81 -21.54 8.02 -2.46
CA ALA A 81 -22.59 7.02 -2.62
C ALA A 81 -23.84 7.32 -1.77
N ALA A 82 -23.66 7.83 -0.55
CA ALA A 82 -24.79 8.25 0.28
C ALA A 82 -25.58 9.38 -0.39
N VAL A 83 -24.89 10.41 -0.88
CA VAL A 83 -25.50 11.54 -1.60
C VAL A 83 -26.22 11.09 -2.88
N ALA A 84 -25.62 10.14 -3.63
CA ALA A 84 -26.25 9.58 -4.83
C ALA A 84 -27.57 8.86 -4.49
N ARG A 85 -27.55 7.98 -3.47
CA ARG A 85 -28.72 7.22 -3.04
C ARG A 85 -29.83 8.11 -2.50
N GLU A 86 -29.50 9.17 -1.74
CA GLU A 86 -30.47 10.16 -1.28
C GLU A 86 -31.20 10.88 -2.42
N ARG A 87 -30.53 11.02 -3.57
CA ARG A 87 -31.09 11.60 -4.80
C ARG A 87 -31.77 10.57 -5.70
N GLY A 88 -31.87 9.31 -5.27
CA GLY A 88 -32.47 8.23 -6.06
C GLY A 88 -31.65 7.83 -7.29
N VAL A 89 -30.34 8.09 -7.29
CA VAL A 89 -29.44 7.68 -8.38
C VAL A 89 -28.41 6.68 -7.88
N GLU A 90 -28.01 5.77 -8.78
CA GLU A 90 -26.95 4.80 -8.47
C GLU A 90 -25.59 5.50 -8.30
N PRO A 91 -24.78 5.12 -7.31
CA PRO A 91 -23.43 5.64 -7.14
C PRO A 91 -22.58 5.38 -8.38
N ALA A 92 -21.88 6.41 -8.87
CA ALA A 92 -20.87 6.23 -9.90
C ALA A 92 -19.66 5.44 -9.36
N PRO A 93 -18.98 4.62 -10.19
CA PRO A 93 -17.77 3.92 -9.76
C PRO A 93 -16.66 4.88 -9.35
N LEU A 94 -16.01 4.63 -8.20
CA LEU A 94 -14.76 5.31 -7.88
C LEU A 94 -13.65 4.81 -8.79
N MET A 95 -12.95 5.72 -9.46
CA MET A 95 -11.78 5.42 -10.27
C MET A 95 -10.52 5.47 -9.38
N LEU A 96 -9.87 4.35 -9.16
CA LEU A 96 -8.61 4.29 -8.42
C LEU A 96 -7.42 4.20 -9.38
N THR A 97 -6.42 5.05 -9.15
CA THR A 97 -5.20 5.09 -9.97
C THR A 97 -4.22 4.00 -9.56
N TYR A 98 -3.63 3.34 -10.55
CA TYR A 98 -2.60 2.34 -10.38
C TYR A 98 -1.35 2.70 -11.19
N TRP A 99 -0.19 2.71 -10.54
CA TRP A 99 1.07 3.16 -11.12
C TRP A 99 1.87 1.97 -11.63
N ARG A 100 2.39 2.07 -12.86
CA ARG A 100 3.22 1.00 -13.43
C ARG A 100 4.63 1.00 -12.85
N ASP A 101 5.16 2.18 -12.59
CA ASP A 101 6.53 2.38 -12.14
C ASP A 101 6.70 3.72 -11.43
N ALA A 102 7.89 3.90 -10.84
CA ALA A 102 8.27 5.13 -10.16
C ALA A 102 8.32 6.34 -11.09
N ARG A 103 8.67 6.16 -12.38
CA ARG A 103 8.80 7.27 -13.33
C ARG A 103 7.45 7.91 -13.58
N GLN A 104 6.44 7.08 -13.83
CA GLN A 104 5.06 7.53 -14.04
C GLN A 104 4.53 8.30 -12.82
N TRP A 105 4.78 7.76 -11.62
CA TRP A 105 4.35 8.39 -10.39
C TRP A 105 5.05 9.74 -10.15
N LEU A 106 6.37 9.80 -10.37
CA LEU A 106 7.17 11.03 -10.23
C LEU A 106 6.76 12.11 -11.23
N GLN A 107 6.33 11.74 -12.45
CA GLN A 107 5.78 12.71 -13.42
C GLN A 107 4.51 13.39 -12.88
N ALA A 108 3.65 12.65 -12.18
CA ALA A 108 2.43 13.17 -11.57
C ALA A 108 2.68 13.87 -10.22
N HIS A 109 3.80 13.58 -9.57
CA HIS A 109 4.17 14.13 -8.26
C HIS A 109 5.57 14.77 -8.31
N PRO A 110 5.75 15.85 -9.11
CA PRO A 110 7.04 16.54 -9.19
C PRO A 110 7.43 17.10 -7.82
N GLY A 111 8.68 16.86 -7.41
CA GLY A 111 9.19 17.31 -6.11
C GLY A 111 8.89 16.39 -4.94
N ALA A 112 8.31 15.21 -5.18
CA ALA A 112 8.17 14.20 -4.14
C ALA A 112 9.53 13.79 -3.56
N ALA A 113 9.63 13.80 -2.22
CA ALA A 113 10.85 13.47 -1.50
C ALA A 113 11.25 11.98 -1.62
N ASP A 114 10.27 11.09 -1.82
CA ASP A 114 10.51 9.65 -1.90
C ASP A 114 10.04 9.03 -3.22
N PRO A 115 10.96 8.68 -4.13
CA PRO A 115 10.65 7.93 -5.35
C PRO A 115 10.03 6.54 -5.11
N GLY A 116 10.06 6.02 -3.88
CA GLY A 116 9.42 4.76 -3.49
C GLY A 116 7.92 4.87 -3.16
N ALA A 117 7.38 6.08 -3.02
CA ALA A 117 6.02 6.32 -2.53
C ALA A 117 4.92 5.74 -3.44
N TRP A 118 5.19 5.53 -4.73
CA TRP A 118 4.26 4.87 -5.65
C TRP A 118 3.85 3.47 -5.20
N ARG A 119 4.73 2.75 -4.47
CA ARG A 119 4.42 1.42 -3.93
C ARG A 119 3.37 1.51 -2.82
N ALA A 120 3.51 2.49 -1.93
CA ALA A 120 2.50 2.77 -0.90
C ALA A 120 1.18 3.21 -1.55
N ALA A 121 1.23 4.03 -2.60
CA ALA A 121 0.04 4.42 -3.36
C ALA A 121 -0.66 3.21 -4.03
N ASN A 122 0.08 2.29 -4.65
CA ASN A 122 -0.49 1.07 -5.22
C ASN A 122 -1.06 0.13 -4.14
N ALA A 123 -0.39 0.02 -2.99
CA ALA A 123 -0.93 -0.73 -1.86
C ALA A 123 -2.23 -0.10 -1.34
N ALA A 124 -2.30 1.24 -1.26
CA ALA A 124 -3.52 1.97 -0.91
C ALA A 124 -4.66 1.69 -1.89
N THR A 125 -4.38 1.70 -3.20
CA THR A 125 -5.36 1.37 -4.24
C THR A 125 -5.92 -0.04 -4.07
N ARG A 126 -5.07 -1.04 -3.80
CA ARG A 126 -5.53 -2.41 -3.54
C ARG A 126 -6.41 -2.48 -2.29
N LEU A 127 -6.00 -1.84 -1.19
CA LEU A 127 -6.76 -1.82 0.06
C LEU A 127 -8.10 -1.10 -0.09
N ALA A 128 -8.13 0.03 -0.80
CA ALA A 128 -9.36 0.77 -1.05
C ALA A 128 -10.31 -0.05 -1.93
N ALA A 129 -9.82 -0.67 -3.00
CA ALA A 129 -10.63 -1.50 -3.88
C ALA A 129 -11.27 -2.68 -3.12
N ASP A 130 -10.50 -3.37 -2.29
CA ASP A 130 -11.00 -4.46 -1.44
C ASP A 130 -12.09 -3.99 -0.47
N ARG A 131 -11.84 -2.89 0.26
CA ARG A 131 -12.81 -2.31 1.21
C ARG A 131 -14.09 -1.83 0.53
N LEU A 132 -13.97 -1.17 -0.62
CA LEU A 132 -15.13 -0.70 -1.39
C LEU A 132 -15.97 -1.86 -1.92
N HIS A 133 -15.32 -2.91 -2.44
CA HIS A 133 -16.01 -4.13 -2.84
C HIS A 133 -16.75 -4.79 -1.67
N ALA A 134 -16.12 -4.90 -0.49
CA ALA A 134 -16.74 -5.45 0.71
C ALA A 134 -17.97 -4.63 1.16
N MET A 135 -18.00 -3.33 0.86
CA MET A 135 -19.14 -2.43 1.14
C MET A 135 -20.19 -2.41 0.02
N GLY A 136 -19.99 -3.15 -1.08
CA GLY A 136 -20.87 -3.12 -2.25
C GLY A 136 -20.85 -1.79 -3.00
N LEU A 137 -19.78 -1.00 -2.86
CA LEU A 137 -19.60 0.25 -3.57
C LEU A 137 -18.88 0.01 -4.91
N PRO A 138 -19.37 0.59 -6.01
CA PRO A 138 -18.76 0.39 -7.32
C PRO A 138 -17.37 1.05 -7.36
N VAL A 139 -16.38 0.31 -7.85
CA VAL A 139 -14.99 0.75 -7.97
C VAL A 139 -14.38 0.15 -9.23
N THR A 140 -13.45 0.87 -9.83
CA THR A 140 -12.61 0.35 -10.91
C THR A 140 -11.19 0.88 -10.78
N VAL A 141 -10.22 0.06 -11.18
CA VAL A 141 -8.79 0.39 -11.10
C VAL A 141 -8.28 0.64 -12.50
N MET A 142 -7.60 1.75 -12.70
CA MET A 142 -7.02 2.13 -13.99
C MET A 142 -5.54 2.46 -13.86
N PHE A 143 -4.76 2.13 -14.88
CA PHE A 143 -3.40 2.65 -14.96
C PHE A 143 -3.43 4.18 -15.05
N ALA A 144 -2.49 4.84 -14.37
CA ALA A 144 -2.30 6.27 -14.55
C ALA A 144 -2.09 6.58 -16.04
N GLU A 145 -2.82 7.55 -16.57
CA GLU A 145 -2.54 8.12 -17.88
C GLU A 145 -1.56 9.27 -17.67
N THR A 146 -0.29 9.06 -17.99
CA THR A 146 0.65 10.16 -18.12
C THR A 146 0.69 10.60 -19.57
N ARG A 147 0.55 11.91 -19.82
CA ARG A 147 0.71 12.46 -21.17
C ARG A 147 2.07 12.02 -21.74
N PRO A 148 2.12 11.57 -23.01
CA PRO A 148 3.36 11.10 -23.63
C PRO A 148 4.46 12.16 -23.63
#